data_AF-A0A7U3YB52-F1
#
_entry.id   AF-A0A7U3YB52-F1
#
_cell.length_a   1.000
_cell.length_b   1.000
_cell.length_c   1.000
_cell.angle_alpha   90.00
_cell.angle_beta   90.00
_cell.angle_gamma   90.00
#
_symmetry.space_group_name_H-M   'P 1'
#
loop_
_entity.id
_entity.type
_entity.pdbx_description
1 polymer ?
#
loop_
_entity_poly.entity_id
_entity_poly.type
_entity_poly.pdbx_seq_one_letter_code
_entity_poly.pdbx_strand_id
1 'polypeptide(L)'
;MSVKLKHMNIKIKDRINTGKNQKQIEINCDEDKMERFLFLKERLTINFQKEIHNKIETMKILKEIKDKEYYKLDGYQNFEMFTRNYKIAKSQAYEYLRMANAIEEGLVQEKYIIENGIQNSLFFLKDKEGGKVKKSNRNFIRPLRFQLKTENAYIYYKSKARFTSFLLEKLLKDKEELLNEIMKEYKECKKYN
;
A
#
# COMPACT_ATOMS: atom_id res chain seq x y z
N MET A 1 -28.88 17.08 -37.51
CA MET A 1 -29.96 16.45 -36.74
C MET A 1 -29.65 16.60 -35.25
N SER A 2 -30.49 17.32 -34.52
CA SER A 2 -30.27 17.63 -33.11
C SER A 2 -30.61 16.42 -32.23
N VAL A 3 -29.60 15.84 -31.58
CA VAL A 3 -29.77 14.75 -30.61
C VAL A 3 -30.44 15.32 -29.36
N LYS A 4 -31.72 14.99 -29.16
CA LYS A 4 -32.46 15.35 -27.94
C LYS A 4 -31.79 14.70 -26.73
N LEU A 5 -31.13 15.50 -25.89
CA LEU A 5 -30.63 15.13 -24.57
C LEU A 5 -31.79 14.71 -23.65
N LYS A 6 -32.23 13.45 -23.73
CA LYS A 6 -33.06 12.84 -22.69
C LYS A 6 -32.20 12.67 -21.44
N HIS A 7 -32.35 13.60 -20.50
CA HIS A 7 -31.76 13.50 -19.17
C HIS A 7 -32.34 12.27 -18.49
N MET A 8 -31.54 11.21 -18.36
CA MET A 8 -31.85 10.14 -17.41
C MET A 8 -31.66 10.71 -16.01
N ASN A 9 -32.77 10.99 -15.32
CA ASN A 9 -32.79 11.21 -13.88
C ASN A 9 -32.42 9.90 -13.18
N ILE A 10 -31.13 9.59 -13.11
CA ILE A 10 -30.62 8.60 -12.17
C ILE A 10 -30.67 9.30 -10.81
N LYS A 11 -31.71 9.03 -10.02
CA LYS A 11 -31.66 9.26 -8.58
C LYS A 11 -30.52 8.38 -8.06
N ILE A 12 -29.33 8.96 -7.91
CA ILE A 12 -28.32 8.42 -7.00
C ILE A 12 -29.05 8.33 -5.67
N LYS A 13 -29.31 7.12 -5.18
CA LYS A 13 -29.93 6.91 -3.88
C LYS A 13 -28.94 7.39 -2.84
N ASP A 14 -28.96 8.69 -2.56
CA ASP A 14 -28.66 9.15 -1.21
C ASP A 14 -29.56 8.33 -0.29
N ARG A 15 -28.98 7.80 0.78
CA ARG A 15 -29.69 7.04 1.82
C ARG A 15 -30.68 7.95 2.55
N ILE A 16 -31.73 8.40 1.89
CA ILE A 16 -32.85 9.15 2.46
C ILE A 16 -34.13 8.62 1.82
N ASN A 17 -34.92 7.99 2.67
CA ASN A 17 -36.15 7.31 2.36
C ASN A 17 -37.27 8.33 2.12
N THR A 18 -37.69 8.54 0.87
CA THR A 18 -38.98 9.20 0.58
C THR A 18 -39.60 8.57 -0.66
N GLY A 19 -40.68 7.81 -0.45
CA GLY A 19 -41.44 7.15 -1.50
C GLY A 19 -42.25 8.13 -2.35
N LYS A 20 -42.42 7.77 -3.63
CA LYS A 20 -43.69 7.72 -4.38
C LYS A 20 -43.41 7.55 -5.88
N ASN A 21 -43.88 6.41 -6.39
CA ASN A 21 -44.33 6.05 -7.74
C ASN A 21 -43.93 6.94 -8.91
N GLN A 22 -43.07 6.43 -9.79
CA GLN A 22 -43.00 6.86 -11.19
C GLN A 22 -42.88 5.63 -12.10
N LYS A 23 -43.81 5.55 -13.06
CA LYS A 23 -44.01 4.47 -14.02
C LYS A 23 -42.72 4.14 -14.78
N GLN A 24 -42.35 2.86 -14.79
CA GLN A 24 -41.30 2.33 -15.65
C GLN A 24 -41.79 2.41 -17.09
N ILE A 25 -41.06 3.14 -17.94
CA ILE A 25 -41.26 3.14 -19.39
C ILE A 25 -40.39 2.01 -19.91
N GLU A 26 -41.02 0.89 -20.28
CA GLU A 26 -40.38 -0.17 -21.04
C GLU A 26 -40.04 0.36 -22.44
N ILE A 27 -38.74 0.41 -22.76
CA ILE A 27 -38.26 0.74 -24.10
C ILE A 27 -37.78 -0.57 -24.71
N ASN A 28 -38.56 -1.11 -25.64
CA ASN A 28 -38.22 -2.29 -26.43
C ASN A 28 -37.92 -1.87 -27.87
N CYS A 29 -36.63 -1.71 -28.17
CA CYS A 29 -35.98 -1.96 -29.46
C CYS A 29 -34.52 -2.28 -29.12
N ASP A 30 -34.02 -3.45 -29.52
CA ASP A 30 -32.69 -3.91 -29.09
C ASP A 30 -31.54 -3.08 -29.69
N GLU A 31 -31.78 -2.41 -30.82
CA GLU A 31 -30.85 -1.42 -31.40
C GLU A 31 -30.70 -0.17 -30.51
N ASP A 32 -31.79 0.36 -29.95
CA ASP A 32 -31.77 1.52 -29.04
C ASP A 32 -31.06 1.19 -27.73
N LYS A 33 -31.20 -0.05 -27.23
CA LYS A 33 -30.49 -0.53 -26.05
C LYS A 33 -28.99 -0.64 -26.31
N MET A 34 -28.60 -1.11 -27.49
CA MET A 34 -27.19 -1.23 -27.90
C MET A 34 -26.55 0.14 -28.11
N GLU A 35 -27.22 1.08 -28.77
CA GLU A 35 -26.73 2.46 -28.92
C GLU A 35 -26.55 3.11 -27.54
N ARG A 36 -27.53 2.96 -26.65
CA ARG A 36 -27.44 3.46 -25.28
C ARG A 36 -26.28 2.83 -24.51
N PHE A 37 -26.07 1.53 -24.65
CA PHE A 37 -24.96 0.83 -24.02
C PHE A 37 -23.60 1.34 -24.51
N LEU A 38 -23.42 1.50 -25.83
CA LEU A 38 -22.18 2.03 -26.40
C LEU A 38 -21.89 3.45 -25.90
N PHE A 39 -22.91 4.32 -25.86
CA PHE A 39 -22.78 5.66 -25.30
C PHE A 39 -22.35 5.64 -23.82
N LEU A 40 -22.96 4.77 -23.00
CA LEU A 40 -22.59 4.64 -21.59
C LEU A 40 -21.16 4.10 -21.42
N LYS A 41 -20.76 3.14 -22.24
CA LYS A 41 -19.40 2.58 -22.28
C LYS A 41 -18.38 3.67 -22.62
N GLU A 42 -18.65 4.49 -23.63
CA GLU A 42 -17.77 5.60 -24.02
C GLU A 42 -17.68 6.66 -22.91
N ARG A 43 -18.81 7.09 -22.32
CA ARG A 43 -18.79 8.01 -21.18
C ARG A 43 -18.01 7.47 -20.00
N LEU A 44 -18.12 6.17 -19.74
CA LEU A 44 -17.40 5.50 -18.66
C LEU A 44 -15.88 5.55 -18.92
N THR A 45 -15.43 5.27 -20.14
CA THR A 45 -14.02 5.43 -20.54
C THR A 45 -13.52 6.86 -20.35
N ILE A 46 -14.28 7.85 -20.81
CA ILE A 46 -13.93 9.28 -20.68
C ILE A 46 -13.84 9.68 -19.20
N ASN A 47 -14.78 9.23 -18.37
CA ASN A 47 -14.78 9.52 -16.95
C ASN A 47 -13.55 8.93 -16.25
N PHE A 48 -13.17 7.70 -16.57
CA PHE A 48 -11.96 7.08 -16.00
C PHE A 48 -10.67 7.79 -16.43
N GLN A 49 -10.56 8.17 -17.71
CA GLN A 49 -9.41 8.93 -18.19
C GLN A 49 -9.29 10.29 -17.48
N LYS A 50 -10.42 11.00 -17.32
CA LYS A 50 -10.47 12.27 -16.56
C LYS A 50 -10.08 12.06 -15.09
N GLU A 51 -10.57 10.99 -14.46
CA GLU A 51 -10.21 10.66 -13.09
C GLU A 51 -8.69 10.43 -12.94
N ILE A 52 -8.09 9.67 -13.86
CA ILE A 52 -6.65 9.42 -13.85
C ILE A 52 -5.87 10.72 -14.08
N HIS A 53 -6.27 11.54 -15.05
CA HIS A 53 -5.63 12.83 -15.29
C HIS A 53 -5.69 13.73 -14.05
N ASN A 54 -6.85 13.84 -13.41
CA ASN A 54 -7.00 14.64 -12.19
C ASN A 54 -6.10 14.12 -11.06
N LYS A 55 -5.93 12.79 -10.96
CA LYS A 55 -5.00 12.19 -9.99
C LYS A 55 -3.54 12.49 -10.34
N ILE A 56 -3.13 12.45 -11.61
CA ILE A 56 -1.77 12.82 -12.04
C ILE A 56 -1.48 14.28 -11.67
N GLU A 57 -2.41 15.19 -11.93
CA GLU A 57 -2.28 16.60 -11.54
C GLU A 57 -2.17 16.75 -10.02
N THR A 58 -2.99 15.99 -9.27
CA THR A 58 -2.89 15.94 -7.80
C THR A 58 -1.49 15.49 -7.35
N MET A 59 -0.89 14.49 -8.00
CA MET A 59 0.46 14.02 -7.67
C MET A 59 1.52 15.11 -7.88
N LYS A 60 1.44 15.86 -8.98
CA LYS A 60 2.35 16.98 -9.27
C LYS A 60 2.23 18.09 -8.23
N ILE A 61 1.00 18.50 -7.91
CA ILE A 61 0.72 19.52 -6.88
C ILE A 61 1.27 19.08 -5.52
N LEU A 62 0.98 17.85 -5.10
CA LEU A 62 1.46 17.31 -3.83
C LEU A 62 2.98 17.26 -3.75
N LYS A 63 3.64 16.91 -4.86
CA LYS A 63 5.10 16.92 -4.95
C LYS A 63 5.66 18.31 -4.79
N GLU A 64 5.17 19.29 -5.54
CA GLU A 64 5.65 20.66 -5.44
C GLU A 64 5.47 21.24 -4.02
N ILE A 65 4.30 21.00 -3.42
CA ILE A 65 4.02 21.42 -2.04
C ILE A 65 4.99 20.79 -1.05
N LYS A 66 5.33 19.51 -1.25
CA LYS A 66 6.28 18.80 -0.38
C LYS A 66 7.69 19.33 -0.56
N ASP A 67 8.17 19.42 -1.80
CA ASP A 67 9.57 19.74 -2.11
C ASP A 67 9.91 21.18 -1.72
N LYS A 68 8.96 22.11 -1.87
CA LYS A 68 9.11 23.51 -1.46
C LYS A 68 8.63 23.78 -0.03
N GLU A 69 8.17 22.73 0.66
CA GLU A 69 7.62 22.80 2.01
C GLU A 69 6.47 23.81 2.21
N TYR A 70 5.69 24.07 1.16
CA TYR A 70 4.59 25.05 1.18
C TYR A 70 3.49 24.76 2.19
N TYR A 71 3.39 23.50 2.64
CA TYR A 71 2.49 23.16 3.74
C TYR A 71 2.79 23.93 5.03
N LYS A 72 4.01 24.43 5.23
CA LYS A 72 4.37 25.27 6.38
C LYS A 72 3.72 26.66 6.33
N LEU A 73 3.39 27.15 5.13
CA LEU A 73 2.71 28.44 4.95
C LEU A 73 1.30 28.43 5.56
N ASP A 74 0.66 27.26 5.60
CA ASP A 74 -0.64 27.04 6.24
C ASP A 74 -0.49 26.52 7.69
N GLY A 75 0.71 26.64 8.27
CA GLY A 75 0.98 26.28 9.67
C GLY A 75 1.12 24.78 9.96
N TYR A 76 1.13 23.90 8.95
CA TYR A 76 1.34 22.47 9.20
C TYR A 76 2.80 22.17 9.56
N GLN A 77 3.00 21.41 10.63
CA GLN A 77 4.32 20.98 11.07
C GLN A 77 4.99 19.98 10.12
N ASN A 78 4.20 19.21 9.38
CA ASN A 78 4.70 18.21 8.43
C ASN A 78 3.70 17.98 7.30
N PHE A 79 4.19 17.42 6.20
CA PHE A 79 3.39 17.12 5.02
C PHE A 79 2.24 16.14 5.29
N GLU A 80 2.41 15.20 6.23
CA GLU A 80 1.35 14.25 6.57
C GLU A 80 0.12 14.96 7.16
N MET A 81 0.33 15.92 8.07
CA MET A 81 -0.74 16.75 8.65
C MET A 81 -1.51 17.49 7.54
N PHE A 82 -0.80 18.08 6.58
CA PHE A 82 -1.40 18.75 5.43
C PHE A 82 -2.30 17.81 4.62
N THR A 83 -1.82 16.60 4.27
CA THR A 83 -2.58 15.67 3.42
C THR A 83 -3.87 15.14 4.05
N ARG A 84 -3.97 15.13 5.38
CA ARG A 84 -5.18 14.67 6.09
C ARG A 84 -6.40 15.54 5.77
N ASN A 85 -6.20 16.83 5.54
CA ASN A 85 -7.29 17.77 5.24
C ASN A 85 -7.93 17.53 3.86
N TYR A 86 -7.22 16.85 2.96
CA TYR A 86 -7.70 16.52 1.62
C TYR A 86 -8.22 15.09 1.49
N LYS A 87 -8.48 14.40 2.61
CA LYS A 87 -8.90 12.99 2.65
C LYS A 87 -7.91 12.04 1.96
N ILE A 88 -6.63 12.40 1.94
CA ILE A 88 -5.56 11.56 1.39
C ILE A 88 -4.91 10.81 2.54
N ALA A 89 -4.99 9.48 2.50
CA ALA A 89 -4.32 8.64 3.48
C ALA A 89 -2.80 8.77 3.35
N LYS A 90 -2.08 8.62 4.47
CA LYS A 90 -0.61 8.69 4.50
C LYS A 90 0.04 7.82 3.41
N SER A 91 -0.33 6.54 3.33
CA SER A 91 0.20 5.60 2.33
C SER A 91 0.00 6.10 0.90
N GLN A 92 -1.21 6.55 0.60
CA GLN A 92 -1.58 7.09 -0.71
C GLN A 92 -0.78 8.35 -1.05
N ALA A 93 -0.57 9.26 -0.09
CA ALA A 93 0.25 10.45 -0.30
C ALA A 93 1.69 10.09 -0.70
N TYR A 94 2.31 9.12 -0.03
CA TYR A 94 3.67 8.68 -0.38
C TYR A 94 3.73 7.91 -1.70
N GLU A 95 2.69 7.15 -2.06
CA GLU A 95 2.59 6.53 -3.39
C GLU A 95 2.46 7.56 -4.50
N TYR A 96 1.69 8.63 -4.27
CA TYR A 96 1.55 9.75 -5.21
C TYR A 96 2.86 10.49 -5.42
N LEU A 97 3.60 10.74 -4.35
CA LEU A 97 4.94 11.32 -4.44
C LEU A 97 5.91 10.43 -5.21
N ARG A 98 5.88 9.11 -4.96
CA ARG A 98 6.73 8.16 -5.68
C ARG A 98 6.42 8.16 -7.19
N MET A 99 5.15 8.18 -7.57
CA MET A 99 4.78 8.29 -8.98
C MET A 99 5.20 9.63 -9.58
N ALA A 100 5.00 10.74 -8.88
CA ALA A 100 5.44 12.06 -9.36
C ALA A 100 6.96 12.11 -9.58
N ASN A 101 7.74 11.49 -8.70
CA ASN A 101 9.19 11.33 -8.89
C ASN A 101 9.51 10.49 -10.11
N ALA A 102 8.86 9.34 -10.28
CA ALA A 102 9.07 8.48 -11.43
C ALA A 102 8.70 9.15 -12.78
N ILE A 103 7.71 10.04 -12.78
CA ILE A 103 7.35 10.83 -13.97
C ILE A 103 8.44 11.86 -14.26
N GLU A 104 8.91 12.60 -13.25
CA GLU A 104 9.98 13.60 -13.42
C GLU A 104 11.32 12.96 -13.84
N GLU A 105 11.65 11.80 -13.28
CA GLU A 105 12.84 11.02 -13.64
C GLU A 105 12.71 10.30 -14.99
N GLY A 106 11.54 10.38 -15.65
CA GLY A 106 11.29 9.74 -16.94
C GLY A 106 11.17 8.20 -16.89
N LEU A 107 11.03 7.62 -15.69
CA LEU A 107 10.88 6.17 -15.49
C LEU A 107 9.52 5.64 -15.96
N VAL A 108 8.49 6.50 -15.88
CA VAL A 108 7.12 6.25 -16.34
C VAL A 108 6.58 7.49 -17.04
N GLN A 109 5.97 7.30 -18.21
CA GLN A 109 5.29 8.38 -18.93
C GLN A 109 3.84 8.53 -18.46
N GLU A 110 3.31 9.76 -18.47
CA GLU A 110 1.91 10.02 -18.11
C GLU A 110 0.92 9.24 -18.98
N LYS A 111 1.20 9.09 -20.27
CA LYS A 111 0.40 8.29 -21.21
C LYS A 111 0.23 6.85 -20.72
N TYR A 112 1.31 6.25 -20.22
CA TYR A 112 1.28 4.90 -19.68
C TYR A 112 0.35 4.80 -18.45
N ILE A 113 0.34 5.82 -17.59
CA ILE A 113 -0.53 5.87 -16.41
C ILE A 113 -2.00 6.03 -16.82
N ILE A 114 -2.28 6.84 -17.85
CA ILE A 114 -3.63 7.04 -18.38
C ILE A 114 -4.19 5.75 -18.97
N GLU A 115 -3.36 4.99 -19.70
CA GLU A 115 -3.77 3.74 -20.35
C GLU A 115 -3.88 2.57 -19.38
N ASN A 116 -2.92 2.41 -18.47
CA ASN A 116 -2.81 1.24 -17.60
C ASN A 116 -3.35 1.47 -16.19
N GLY A 117 -3.62 2.73 -15.83
CA GLY A 117 -4.06 3.12 -14.50
C GLY A 117 -2.93 3.19 -13.47
N ILE A 118 -3.26 3.80 -12.32
CA ILE A 118 -2.32 4.10 -11.24
C ILE A 118 -1.74 2.84 -10.59
N GLN A 119 -2.58 1.86 -10.28
CA GLN A 119 -2.15 0.66 -9.54
C GLN A 119 -1.16 -0.19 -10.35
N ASN A 120 -1.45 -0.38 -11.65
CA ASN A 120 -0.55 -1.11 -12.55
C ASN A 120 0.76 -0.34 -12.76
N SER A 121 0.70 0.99 -12.83
CA SER A 121 1.90 1.83 -12.91
C SER A 121 2.76 1.75 -11.65
N LEU A 122 2.15 1.71 -10.46
CA LEU A 122 2.85 1.48 -9.19
C LEU A 122 3.49 0.09 -9.13
N PHE A 123 2.81 -0.94 -9.64
CA PHE A 123 3.35 -2.29 -9.71
C PHE A 123 4.56 -2.36 -10.65
N PHE A 124 4.43 -1.78 -11.85
CA PHE A 124 5.53 -1.65 -12.82
C PHE A 124 6.76 -0.94 -12.23
N LEU A 125 6.54 0.11 -11.43
CA LEU A 125 7.62 0.80 -10.71
C LEU A 125 8.26 -0.07 -9.63
N LYS A 126 7.49 -0.91 -8.93
CA LYS A 126 8.04 -1.86 -7.94
C LYS A 126 8.93 -2.92 -8.60
N ASP A 127 8.57 -3.38 -9.81
CA ASP A 127 9.36 -4.37 -10.54
C ASP A 127 10.64 -3.77 -11.12
N LYS A 128 10.57 -2.56 -11.67
CA LYS A 128 11.75 -1.81 -12.16
C LYS A 128 12.69 -1.40 -11.03
N GLU A 129 12.16 -0.93 -9.91
CA GLU A 129 12.94 -0.69 -8.68
C GLU A 129 13.33 -2.00 -7.96
N GLY A 130 12.77 -3.14 -8.36
CA GLY A 130 13.04 -4.48 -7.83
C GLY A 130 14.49 -4.96 -7.97
N GLY A 131 15.29 -4.27 -8.78
CA GLY A 131 16.75 -4.43 -8.81
C GLY A 131 17.52 -3.66 -7.71
N LYS A 132 16.89 -2.71 -7.02
CA LYS A 132 17.51 -1.84 -6.00
C LYS A 132 16.59 -1.53 -4.81
N VAL A 133 15.57 -2.35 -4.54
CA VAL A 133 14.99 -2.40 -3.19
C VAL A 133 16.14 -2.81 -2.30
N LYS A 134 16.68 -1.86 -1.52
CA LYS A 134 17.52 -2.15 -0.36
C LYS A 134 16.77 -3.23 0.39
N LYS A 135 17.19 -4.49 0.21
CA LYS A 135 16.91 -5.53 1.17
C LYS A 135 17.29 -4.83 2.47
N SER A 136 16.30 -4.66 3.34
CA SER A 136 16.57 -4.41 4.75
C SER A 136 17.83 -5.21 5.09
N ASN A 137 18.74 -4.69 5.91
CA ASN A 137 19.68 -5.53 6.64
C ASN A 137 18.89 -6.46 7.58
N ARG A 138 17.93 -7.23 7.05
CA ARG A 138 17.41 -8.46 7.59
C ARG A 138 18.64 -9.30 7.62
N ASN A 139 19.25 -9.35 8.81
CA ASN A 139 20.25 -10.33 9.17
C ASN A 139 19.96 -11.60 8.34
N PHE A 140 20.91 -11.99 7.50
CA PHE A 140 20.75 -13.17 6.63
C PHE A 140 20.38 -14.42 7.44
N ILE A 141 20.68 -14.38 8.75
CA ILE A 141 20.32 -15.37 9.76
C ILE A 141 19.03 -14.94 10.46
N ARG A 142 18.02 -15.81 10.41
CA ARG A 142 16.75 -15.63 11.14
C ARG A 142 17.02 -15.64 12.65
N PRO A 143 16.37 -14.76 13.44
CA PRO A 143 16.56 -14.73 14.88
C PRO A 143 16.07 -16.03 15.52
N LEU A 144 16.93 -16.64 16.33
CA LEU A 144 16.59 -17.82 17.13
C LEU A 144 15.63 -17.42 18.26
N ARG A 145 14.54 -18.19 18.43
CA ARG A 145 13.51 -17.94 19.45
C ARG A 145 13.47 -19.10 20.44
N PHE A 146 13.62 -18.79 21.71
CA PHE A 146 13.54 -19.77 22.80
C PHE A 146 12.28 -19.54 23.65
N GLN A 147 11.66 -20.62 24.10
CA GLN A 147 10.68 -20.59 25.18
C GLN A 147 11.38 -21.02 26.47
N LEU A 148 11.62 -20.07 27.36
CA LEU A 148 12.27 -20.33 28.64
C LEU A 148 11.24 -20.79 29.68
N LYS A 149 11.61 -21.75 30.53
CA LYS A 149 10.70 -22.34 31.52
C LYS A 149 10.44 -21.43 32.73
N THR A 150 11.37 -20.51 33.04
CA THR A 150 11.29 -19.63 34.21
C THR A 150 11.36 -18.16 33.80
N GLU A 151 10.60 -17.33 34.50
CA GLU A 151 10.52 -15.88 34.24
C GLU A 151 11.86 -15.17 34.51
N ASN A 152 12.57 -15.58 35.56
CA ASN A 152 13.89 -15.02 35.88
C ASN A 152 14.89 -15.22 34.74
N ALA A 153 14.92 -16.41 34.13
CA ALA A 153 15.78 -16.68 32.99
C ALA A 153 15.38 -15.80 31.79
N TYR A 154 14.07 -15.62 31.56
CA TYR A 154 13.57 -14.75 30.50
C TYR A 154 14.02 -13.30 30.66
N ILE A 155 13.82 -12.71 31.84
CA ILE A 155 14.20 -11.32 32.12
C ILE A 155 15.72 -11.14 31.97
N TYR A 156 16.51 -12.07 32.51
CA TYR A 156 17.95 -12.02 32.46
C TYR A 156 18.49 -12.05 31.01
N TYR A 157 18.07 -13.01 30.20
CA TYR A 157 18.58 -13.14 28.83
C TYR A 157 17.99 -12.09 27.89
N LYS A 158 16.74 -11.66 28.10
CA LYS A 158 16.12 -10.58 27.32
C LYS A 158 16.85 -9.25 27.52
N SER A 159 17.20 -8.91 28.75
CA SER A 159 17.94 -7.66 29.05
C SER A 159 19.38 -7.67 28.50
N LYS A 160 19.93 -8.86 28.19
CA LYS A 160 21.32 -9.06 27.74
C LYS A 160 21.43 -9.74 26.37
N ALA A 161 20.48 -9.49 25.47
CA ALA A 161 20.37 -10.22 24.19
C ALA A 161 21.67 -10.28 23.35
N ARG A 162 22.44 -9.18 23.27
CA ARG A 162 23.73 -9.15 22.56
C ARG A 162 24.77 -10.07 23.21
N PHE A 163 24.85 -10.05 24.53
CA PHE A 163 25.73 -10.93 25.29
C PHE A 163 25.31 -12.40 25.15
N THR A 164 24.01 -12.68 25.17
CA THR A 164 23.51 -14.04 24.96
C THR A 164 23.86 -14.58 23.59
N SER A 165 23.73 -13.76 22.53
CA SER A 165 24.18 -14.16 21.18
C SER A 165 25.67 -14.49 21.16
N PHE A 166 26.50 -13.61 21.72
CA PHE A 166 27.94 -13.82 21.82
C PHE A 166 28.30 -15.06 22.63
N LEU A 167 27.63 -15.29 23.76
CA LEU A 167 27.84 -16.45 24.63
C LEU A 167 27.57 -17.76 23.87
N LEU A 168 26.45 -17.84 23.14
CA LEU A 168 26.09 -19.04 22.39
C LEU A 168 27.10 -19.34 21.26
N GLU A 169 27.54 -18.32 20.54
CA GLU A 169 28.58 -18.48 19.50
C GLU A 169 29.92 -18.91 20.10
N LYS A 170 30.32 -18.30 21.23
CA LYS A 170 31.58 -18.63 21.90
C LYS A 170 31.58 -20.04 22.50
N LEU A 171 30.48 -20.47 23.12
CA LEU A 171 30.35 -21.83 23.64
C LEU A 171 30.47 -22.86 22.53
N LEU A 172 29.83 -22.63 21.39
CA LEU A 172 29.91 -23.52 20.25
C LEU A 172 31.33 -23.61 19.69
N LYS A 173 32.05 -22.48 19.64
CA LYS A 173 33.40 -22.42 19.07
C LYS A 173 34.49 -22.96 19.99
N ASP A 174 34.44 -22.61 21.28
CA ASP A 174 35.56 -22.79 22.20
C ASP A 174 35.30 -23.87 23.28
N LYS A 175 34.04 -24.29 23.46
CA LYS A 175 33.58 -25.16 24.58
C LYS A 175 32.61 -26.25 24.12
N GLU A 176 32.90 -26.86 22.97
CA GLU A 176 32.06 -27.91 22.38
C GLU A 176 31.92 -29.15 23.28
N GLU A 177 32.99 -29.57 23.97
CA GLU A 177 32.96 -30.69 24.92
C GLU A 177 31.95 -30.47 26.04
N LEU A 178 31.96 -29.28 26.65
CA LEU A 178 31.01 -28.89 27.69
C LEU A 178 29.57 -28.85 27.16
N LEU A 179 29.36 -28.39 25.92
CA LEU A 179 28.04 -28.46 25.28
C LEU A 179 27.57 -29.92 25.09
N ASN A 180 28.49 -30.82 24.74
CA ASN A 180 28.18 -32.24 24.57
C ASN A 180 27.82 -32.92 25.89
N GLU A 181 28.47 -32.56 26.99
CA GLU A 181 28.11 -33.02 28.34
C GLU A 181 26.70 -32.57 28.73
N ILE A 182 26.42 -31.27 28.62
CA ILE A 182 25.09 -30.70 28.90
C ILE A 182 24.02 -31.33 27.99
N MET A 183 24.36 -31.65 26.74
CA MET A 183 23.45 -32.31 25.81
C MET A 183 23.15 -33.77 26.22
N LYS A 184 24.11 -34.48 26.83
CA LYS A 184 23.87 -35.82 27.40
C LYS A 184 22.91 -35.72 28.59
N GLU A 185 23.17 -34.83 29.53
CA GLU A 185 22.29 -34.57 30.68
C GLU A 185 20.87 -34.22 30.23
N TYR A 186 20.73 -33.32 29.24
CA TYR A 186 19.43 -32.96 28.69
C TYR A 186 18.68 -34.16 28.10
N LYS A 187 19.38 -35.06 27.38
CA LYS A 187 18.79 -36.29 26.82
C LYS A 187 18.35 -37.25 27.92
N GLU A 188 19.12 -37.37 29.00
CA GLU A 188 18.78 -38.20 30.16
C GLU A 188 17.54 -37.64 30.87
N CYS A 189 17.49 -36.35 31.16
CA CYS A 189 16.31 -35.71 31.75
C CYS A 189 15.05 -35.83 30.87
N LYS A 190 15.19 -35.93 29.55
CA LYS A 190 14.06 -36.15 28.62
C LYS A 190 13.57 -37.61 28.60
N LYS A 191 14.37 -38.59 29.03
CA LYS A 191 13.92 -39.99 29.13
C LYS A 191 13.02 -40.25 30.35
N TYR A 192 13.03 -39.36 31.33
CA TYR A 192 12.27 -39.47 32.59
C TYR A 192 11.10 -38.49 32.70
N ASN A 193 10.82 -37.70 31.65
CA ASN A 193 9.63 -36.85 31.51
C ASN A 193 8.80 -37.32 30.31
#